data_AF-A0A382LTB5-F1
#
_entry.id   AF-A0A382LTB5-F1
#
_cell.length_a   1.000
_cell.length_b   1.000
_cell.length_c   1.000
_cell.angle_alpha   90.00
_cell.angle_beta   90.00
_cell.angle_gamma   90.00
#
_symmetry.space_group_name_H-M   'P 1'
#
loop_
_entity.id
_entity.type
_entity.pdbx_description
1 polymer ?
#
loop_
_entity_poly.entity_id
_entity_poly.type
_entity_poly.pdbx_seq_one_letter_code
_entity_poly.pdbx_strand_id
1 'polypeptide(L)'
;MGYFSFLTLACLVALLCFAELLVNSRALIVHYQGETYFPTYTGFYSGNKFGLDYSYQVNYRQLAAVFAKEQSSNWVLMPLVPYNPYENHSPGSVFKPEPPSFQTQHYLGTDTTSRDILARLVYGTRTALLFAFAFMICVYFIGILVGCTMGYFGGVFDLIFQR
;
A
#
# COMPACT_ATOMS: atom_id res chain seq x y z
N MET A 1 -21.98 -11.81 20.15
CA MET A 1 -21.18 -10.59 19.91
C MET A 1 -19.84 -10.87 19.24
N GLY A 2 -19.09 -11.91 19.62
CA GLY A 2 -17.78 -12.22 19.01
C GLY A 2 -17.77 -12.53 17.51
N TYR A 3 -18.85 -13.14 16.97
CA TYR A 3 -18.98 -13.40 15.53
C TYR A 3 -18.94 -12.11 14.69
N PHE A 4 -19.64 -11.07 15.12
CA PHE A 4 -19.63 -9.78 14.44
C PHE A 4 -18.25 -9.12 14.52
N SER A 5 -17.57 -9.20 15.67
CA SER A 5 -16.20 -8.69 15.83
C SER A 5 -15.19 -9.42 14.93
N PHE A 6 -15.32 -10.74 14.79
CA PHE A 6 -14.48 -11.51 13.86
C PHE A 6 -14.74 -11.10 12.42
N LEU A 7 -16.01 -10.93 12.03
CA LEU A 7 -16.40 -10.58 10.68
C LEU A 7 -16.00 -9.15 10.30
N THR A 8 -16.12 -8.19 11.22
CA THR A 8 -15.64 -6.81 10.99
C THR A 8 -14.12 -6.76 10.88
N LEU A 9 -13.39 -7.49 11.73
CA LEU A 9 -11.93 -7.59 11.65
C LEU A 9 -11.50 -8.24 10.32
N ALA A 10 -12.12 -9.37 9.95
CA ALA A 10 -11.81 -10.07 8.70
C ALA A 10 -12.09 -9.21 7.47
N CYS A 11 -13.22 -8.47 7.46
CA CYS A 11 -13.55 -7.53 6.41
C CYS A 11 -12.52 -6.39 6.31
N LEU A 12 -12.11 -5.81 7.45
CA LEU A 12 -11.12 -4.75 7.49
C LEU A 12 -9.75 -5.23 6.97
N VAL A 13 -9.32 -6.43 7.38
CA VAL A 13 -8.08 -7.04 6.88
C VAL A 13 -8.15 -7.30 5.38
N ALA A 14 -9.27 -7.85 4.89
CA ALA A 14 -9.48 -8.05 3.46
C ALA A 14 -9.42 -6.72 2.69
N LEU A 15 -10.10 -5.68 3.18
CA LEU A 15 -10.06 -4.35 2.58
C LEU A 15 -8.64 -3.79 2.53
N LEU A 16 -7.83 -3.98 3.58
CA LEU A 16 -6.43 -3.57 3.60
C LEU A 16 -5.55 -4.36 2.61
N CYS A 17 -5.83 -5.64 2.37
CA CYS A 17 -5.16 -6.41 1.33
C CYS A 17 -5.46 -5.85 -0.07
N PHE A 18 -6.70 -5.45 -0.33
CA PHE A 18 -7.09 -4.80 -1.59
C PHE A 18 -6.73 -3.31 -1.65
N ALA A 19 -6.25 -2.72 -0.55
CA ALA A 19 -5.96 -1.30 -0.50
C ALA A 19 -4.77 -0.90 -1.41
N GLU A 20 -3.86 -1.82 -1.71
CA GLU A 20 -2.80 -1.61 -2.72
C GLU A 20 -3.36 -1.40 -4.14
N LEU A 21 -4.61 -1.83 -4.38
CA LEU A 21 -5.32 -1.64 -5.63
C LEU A 21 -6.10 -0.31 -5.63
N LEU A 22 -6.47 0.19 -4.45
CA LEU A 22 -7.18 1.46 -4.29
C LEU A 22 -6.24 2.66 -4.15
N VAL A 23 -5.06 2.44 -3.58
CA VAL A 23 -4.04 3.44 -3.28
C VAL A 23 -2.73 2.98 -3.90
N ASN A 24 -2.35 3.57 -5.03
CA ASN A 24 -1.12 3.23 -5.73
C ASN A 24 -0.71 4.35 -6.71
N SER A 25 0.59 4.54 -6.94
CA SER A 25 1.04 5.42 -8.04
C SER A 25 1.01 4.75 -9.42
N ARG A 26 0.88 3.41 -9.45
CA ARG A 26 0.74 2.65 -10.71
C ARG A 26 -0.71 2.62 -11.18
N ALA A 27 -0.89 2.69 -12.50
CA ALA A 27 -2.21 2.49 -13.10
C ALA A 27 -2.65 1.03 -12.98
N LEU A 28 -3.96 0.83 -12.80
CA LEU A 28 -4.58 -0.48 -12.77
C LEU A 28 -4.52 -1.14 -14.15
N ILE A 29 -4.91 -0.37 -15.17
CA ILE A 29 -4.96 -0.83 -16.56
C ILE A 29 -4.49 0.31 -17.45
N VAL A 30 -3.64 -0.02 -18.42
CA VAL A 30 -3.22 0.87 -19.51
C VAL A 30 -3.52 0.18 -20.81
N HIS A 31 -4.37 0.78 -21.64
CA HIS A 31 -4.59 0.33 -23.00
C HIS A 31 -3.78 1.22 -23.94
N TYR A 32 -2.85 0.61 -24.70
CA TYR A 32 -1.99 1.32 -25.62
C TYR A 32 -1.82 0.54 -26.92
N GLN A 33 -2.21 1.16 -28.04
CA GLN A 33 -2.07 0.61 -29.40
C GLN A 33 -2.61 -0.83 -29.56
N GLY A 34 -3.76 -1.14 -28.94
CA GLY A 34 -4.40 -2.45 -29.04
C GLY A 34 -3.97 -3.48 -27.99
N GLU A 35 -2.91 -3.20 -27.21
CA GLU A 35 -2.44 -4.07 -26.13
C GLU A 35 -2.88 -3.54 -24.75
N THR A 36 -3.28 -4.45 -23.87
CA THR A 36 -3.65 -4.12 -22.48
C THR A 36 -2.52 -4.50 -21.51
N TYR A 37 -2.05 -3.50 -20.76
CA TYR A 37 -1.02 -3.66 -19.76
C TYR A 37 -1.60 -3.50 -18.35
N PHE A 38 -1.08 -4.27 -17.39
CA PHE A 38 -1.48 -4.24 -15.99
C PHE A 38 -0.31 -3.85 -15.06
N PRO A 39 0.12 -2.57 -15.05
CA PRO A 39 1.31 -2.11 -14.31
C PRO A 39 1.37 -2.46 -12.83
N THR A 40 0.21 -2.59 -12.18
CA THR A 40 0.13 -3.02 -10.78
C THR A 40 0.76 -4.40 -10.56
N TYR A 41 0.66 -5.31 -11.53
CA TYR A 41 1.12 -6.70 -11.40
C TYR A 41 2.41 -7.00 -12.16
N THR A 42 2.63 -6.37 -13.32
CA THR A 42 3.67 -6.79 -14.27
C THR A 42 4.99 -5.99 -14.20
N GLY A 43 5.22 -5.25 -13.11
CA GLY A 43 6.53 -4.66 -12.81
C GLY A 43 6.83 -3.34 -13.51
N PHE A 44 8.13 -3.05 -13.71
CA PHE A 44 8.61 -1.76 -14.23
C PHE A 44 8.34 -1.61 -15.72
N TYR A 45 7.71 -0.50 -16.11
CA TYR A 45 7.59 -0.07 -17.49
C TYR A 45 8.25 1.30 -17.68
N SER A 46 8.90 1.46 -18.82
CA SER A 46 9.63 2.68 -19.22
C SER A 46 8.73 3.62 -20.03
N GLY A 47 8.94 4.93 -19.89
CA GLY A 47 8.21 6.00 -20.62
C GLY A 47 8.16 5.78 -22.12
N ASN A 48 9.30 5.44 -22.73
CA ASN A 48 9.43 5.18 -24.16
C ASN A 48 8.45 4.12 -24.68
N LYS A 49 8.07 3.14 -23.84
CA LYS A 49 7.14 2.06 -24.23
C LYS A 49 5.73 2.58 -24.54
N PHE A 50 5.34 3.70 -23.92
CA PHE A 50 4.04 4.32 -24.11
C PHE A 50 4.12 5.62 -24.93
N GLY A 51 5.23 5.85 -25.64
CA GLY A 51 5.43 7.03 -26.48
C GLY A 51 5.86 8.30 -25.73
N LEU A 52 6.35 8.18 -24.49
CA LEU A 52 6.91 9.31 -23.73
C LEU A 52 8.41 9.44 -23.99
N ASP A 53 8.93 10.68 -23.98
CA ASP A 53 10.33 11.01 -24.31
C ASP A 53 11.31 10.77 -23.14
N TYR A 54 11.16 9.65 -22.43
CA TYR A 54 12.05 9.31 -21.32
C TYR A 54 12.12 7.81 -21.00
N SER A 55 13.30 7.39 -20.56
CA SER A 55 13.62 5.97 -20.32
C SER A 55 13.38 5.48 -18.88
N TYR A 56 13.01 6.37 -17.94
CA TYR A 56 12.75 6.01 -16.53
C TYR A 56 11.30 5.55 -16.29
N GLN A 57 10.96 5.30 -15.02
CA GLN A 57 9.65 4.81 -14.61
C GLN A 57 8.52 5.71 -15.12
N VAL A 58 7.54 5.11 -15.79
CA VAL A 58 6.37 5.83 -16.31
C VAL A 58 5.63 6.53 -15.18
N ASN A 59 5.42 7.84 -15.33
CA ASN A 59 4.44 8.55 -14.53
C ASN A 59 3.06 8.36 -15.17
N TYR A 60 2.29 7.41 -14.64
CA TYR A 60 0.97 7.06 -15.19
C TYR A 60 -0.04 8.20 -15.14
N ARG A 61 0.14 9.18 -14.25
CA ARG A 61 -0.72 10.36 -14.16
C ARG A 61 -0.45 11.32 -15.31
N GLN A 62 0.82 11.53 -15.63
CA GLN A 62 1.21 12.27 -16.83
C GLN A 62 0.73 11.55 -18.08
N LEU A 63 0.87 10.22 -18.13
CA LEU A 63 0.39 9.42 -19.25
C LEU A 63 -1.13 9.57 -19.45
N ALA A 64 -1.91 9.51 -18.37
CA ALA A 64 -3.36 9.74 -18.43
C ALA A 64 -3.69 11.14 -18.96
N ALA A 65 -2.94 12.16 -18.56
CA ALA A 65 -3.12 13.52 -19.08
C ALA A 65 -2.73 13.66 -20.56
N VAL A 66 -1.71 12.93 -21.04
CA VAL A 66 -1.32 12.89 -22.45
C VAL A 66 -2.40 12.20 -23.28
N PHE A 67 -2.86 11.01 -22.86
CA PHE A 67 -3.91 10.29 -23.58
C PHE A 67 -5.25 11.05 -23.60
N ALA A 68 -5.57 11.76 -22.53
CA ALA A 68 -6.74 12.65 -22.49
C ALA A 68 -6.65 13.80 -23.51
N LYS A 69 -5.43 14.30 -23.80
CA LYS A 69 -5.19 15.35 -24.81
C LYS A 69 -5.16 14.82 -26.23
N GLU A 70 -4.60 13.63 -26.45
CA GLU A 70 -4.42 13.03 -27.77
C GLU A 70 -5.73 12.51 -28.41
N GLN A 71 -6.83 12.39 -27.66
CA GLN A 71 -8.12 11.84 -28.13
C GLN A 71 -7.96 10.50 -28.89
N SER A 72 -6.94 9.73 -28.55
CA SER A 72 -6.65 8.44 -29.18
C SER A 72 -7.48 7.32 -28.55
N SER A 73 -7.43 6.12 -29.14
CA SER A 73 -8.05 4.92 -28.56
C SER A 73 -7.36 4.43 -27.27
N ASN A 74 -6.31 5.11 -26.82
CA ASN A 74 -5.52 4.75 -25.66
C ASN A 74 -6.15 5.34 -24.39
N TRP A 75 -6.22 4.55 -23.33
CA TRP A 75 -6.78 5.01 -22.05
C TRP A 75 -6.01 4.40 -20.88
N VAL A 76 -6.05 5.11 -19.76
CA VAL A 76 -5.44 4.68 -18.50
C VAL A 76 -6.52 4.71 -17.43
N LEU A 77 -6.65 3.62 -16.70
CA LEU A 77 -7.46 3.58 -15.48
C LEU A 77 -6.55 3.71 -14.27
N MET A 78 -6.69 4.84 -13.59
CA MET A 78 -5.99 5.11 -12.34
C MET A 78 -6.78 4.58 -11.14
N PRO A 79 -6.08 4.21 -10.04
CA PRO A 79 -6.73 3.87 -8.79
C PRO A 79 -7.37 5.13 -8.15
N LEU A 80 -8.21 4.92 -7.12
CA LEU A 80 -8.96 6.00 -6.45
C LEU A 80 -8.02 7.06 -5.88
N VAL A 81 -6.89 6.61 -5.30
CA VAL A 81 -5.84 7.47 -4.76
C VAL A 81 -4.56 7.19 -5.56
N PRO A 82 -4.24 8.00 -6.59
CA PRO A 82 -3.13 7.76 -7.50
C PRO A 82 -1.78 8.23 -6.94
N TYR A 83 -1.52 8.01 -5.65
CA TYR A 83 -0.34 8.51 -4.93
C TYR A 83 0.42 7.38 -4.24
N ASN A 84 1.73 7.48 -4.24
CA ASN A 84 2.61 6.60 -3.47
C ASN A 84 2.97 7.27 -2.13
N PRO A 85 3.02 6.54 -1.00
CA PRO A 85 3.40 7.10 0.31
C PRO A 85 4.78 7.77 0.35
N TYR A 86 5.68 7.44 -0.58
CA TYR A 86 7.04 7.97 -0.64
C TYR A 86 7.24 9.06 -1.71
N GLU A 87 6.23 9.32 -2.55
CA GLU A 87 6.32 10.30 -3.62
C GLU A 87 5.97 11.70 -3.12
N ASN A 88 6.81 12.69 -3.44
CA ASN A 88 6.54 14.09 -3.14
C ASN A 88 5.81 14.72 -4.33
N HIS A 89 4.60 15.23 -4.13
CA HIS A 89 3.83 15.90 -5.17
C HIS A 89 3.71 17.40 -4.86
N SER A 90 4.58 18.22 -5.46
CA SER A 90 4.60 19.66 -5.23
C SER A 90 4.23 20.42 -6.51
N PRO A 91 3.08 21.12 -6.59
CA PRO A 91 2.64 21.85 -7.79
C PRO A 91 3.45 23.12 -8.13
N GLY A 92 4.49 23.40 -7.38
CA GLY A 92 5.61 24.26 -7.75
C GLY A 92 6.83 23.73 -7.00
N SER A 93 8.04 24.18 -7.32
CA SER A 93 9.27 23.79 -6.60
C SER A 93 9.29 24.13 -5.09
N VAL A 94 8.16 24.58 -4.53
CA VAL A 94 7.96 24.94 -3.14
C VAL A 94 7.06 23.93 -2.46
N PHE A 95 7.63 23.14 -1.55
CA PHE A 95 6.88 22.22 -0.71
C PHE A 95 5.94 23.00 0.21
N LYS A 96 4.64 22.73 0.09
CA LYS A 96 3.61 23.28 0.96
C LYS A 96 2.61 22.18 1.32
N PRO A 97 2.15 22.13 2.58
CA PRO A 97 0.99 21.32 2.94
C PRO A 97 -0.23 21.83 2.18
N GLU A 98 -0.92 20.93 1.50
CA GLU A 98 -2.16 21.22 0.79
C GLU A 98 -3.36 20.76 1.63
N PRO A 99 -4.45 21.55 1.64
CA PRO A 99 -5.69 21.14 2.30
C PRO A 99 -6.32 19.93 1.59
N PRO A 100 -7.21 19.19 2.27
CA PRO A 100 -7.92 18.08 1.67
C PRO A 100 -8.76 18.55 0.47
N SER A 101 -8.59 17.90 -0.69
CA SER A 101 -9.28 18.24 -1.91
C SER A 101 -9.63 17.00 -2.74
N PHE A 102 -10.89 16.95 -3.19
CA PHE A 102 -11.38 15.92 -4.10
C PHE A 102 -10.82 16.08 -5.52
N GLN A 103 -10.50 17.31 -5.95
CA GLN A 103 -10.01 17.58 -7.31
C GLN A 103 -8.58 17.09 -7.50
N THR A 104 -7.72 17.28 -6.49
CA THR A 104 -6.34 16.78 -6.51
C THR A 104 -6.24 15.34 -6.02
N GLN A 105 -7.36 14.70 -5.66
CA GLN A 105 -7.42 13.35 -5.08
C GLN A 105 -6.59 13.20 -3.78
N HIS A 106 -6.31 14.32 -3.09
CA HIS A 106 -5.68 14.37 -1.78
C HIS A 106 -6.76 14.42 -0.70
N TYR A 107 -7.40 13.29 -0.40
CA TYR A 107 -8.59 13.26 0.47
C TYR A 107 -8.33 13.70 1.92
N LEU A 108 -7.13 13.44 2.45
CA LEU A 108 -6.72 13.85 3.81
C LEU A 108 -5.69 14.99 3.81
N GLY A 109 -5.43 15.59 2.63
CA GLY A 109 -4.39 16.60 2.45
C GLY A 109 -2.98 16.01 2.40
N THR A 110 -1.99 16.90 2.39
CA THR A 110 -0.58 16.53 2.29
C THR A 110 0.26 17.00 3.49
N ASP A 111 1.36 16.30 3.73
CA ASP A 111 2.34 16.63 4.78
C ASP A 111 3.19 17.86 4.38
N THR A 112 4.08 18.31 5.27
CA THR A 112 5.09 19.38 5.07
C THR A 112 5.99 19.17 3.84
N THR A 113 6.11 17.93 3.37
CA THR A 113 6.87 17.54 2.17
C THR A 113 5.98 17.29 0.94
N SER A 114 4.71 17.71 0.99
CA SER A 114 3.69 17.53 -0.05
C SER A 114 3.48 16.06 -0.45
N ARG A 115 3.54 15.16 0.55
CA ARG A 115 3.23 13.73 0.41
C ARG A 115 1.79 13.47 0.84
N ASP A 116 1.11 12.55 0.17
CA ASP A 116 -0.28 12.20 0.50
C ASP A 116 -0.38 11.50 1.87
N ILE A 117 -1.20 12.05 2.76
CA ILE A 117 -1.38 11.53 4.12
C ILE A 117 -2.20 10.23 4.11
N LEU A 118 -3.24 10.16 3.27
CA LEU A 118 -4.11 8.99 3.18
C LEU A 118 -3.33 7.76 2.72
N ALA A 119 -2.53 7.91 1.66
CA ALA A 119 -1.70 6.84 1.17
C ALA A 119 -0.73 6.33 2.23
N ARG A 120 -0.12 7.24 3.00
CA ARG A 120 0.79 6.86 4.09
C ARG A 120 0.07 6.12 5.21
N LEU A 121 -1.13 6.54 5.59
CA LEU A 121 -1.93 5.85 6.61
C LEU A 121 -2.26 4.42 6.15
N VAL A 122 -2.76 4.25 4.92
CA VAL A 122 -3.13 2.93 4.39
C VAL A 122 -1.93 1.99 4.31
N TYR A 123 -0.82 2.43 3.73
CA TYR A 123 0.39 1.60 3.63
C TYR A 123 1.05 1.35 5.00
N GLY A 124 0.99 2.33 5.90
CA GLY A 124 1.47 2.21 7.28
C GLY A 124 0.66 1.17 8.07
N THR A 125 -0.68 1.23 8.00
CA THR A 125 -1.56 0.25 8.64
C THR A 125 -1.31 -1.16 8.11
N ARG A 126 -1.13 -1.34 6.79
CA ARG A 126 -0.79 -2.64 6.21
C ARG A 126 0.50 -3.21 6.78
N THR A 127 1.55 -2.39 6.84
CA THR A 127 2.87 -2.81 7.36
C THR A 127 2.79 -3.17 8.84
N ALA A 128 2.09 -2.36 9.64
CA ALA A 128 1.87 -2.61 11.06
C ALA A 128 1.10 -3.90 11.31
N LEU A 129 0.07 -4.19 10.50
CA LEU A 129 -0.72 -5.42 10.62
C LEU A 129 0.12 -6.67 10.31
N LEU A 130 0.89 -6.65 9.22
CA LEU A 130 1.78 -7.76 8.85
C LEU A 130 2.83 -8.00 9.93
N PHE A 131 3.41 -6.92 10.48
CA PHE A 131 4.36 -7.01 11.58
C PHE A 131 3.72 -7.60 12.84
N ALA A 132 2.55 -7.11 13.25
CA ALA A 132 1.83 -7.60 14.42
C ALA A 132 1.47 -9.09 14.29
N PHE A 133 1.03 -9.52 13.10
CA PHE A 133 0.70 -10.91 12.83
C PHE A 133 1.94 -11.82 12.88
N ALA A 134 3.05 -11.39 12.26
CA ALA A 134 4.32 -12.12 12.33
C ALA A 134 4.86 -12.19 13.76
N PHE A 135 4.83 -11.07 14.50
CA PHE A 135 5.24 -11.00 15.89
C PHE A 135 4.40 -11.94 16.77
N MET A 136 3.08 -11.94 16.59
CA MET A 136 2.16 -12.84 17.28
C MET A 136 2.56 -14.30 17.08
N ILE A 137 2.80 -14.74 15.84
CA ILE A 137 3.23 -16.12 15.54
C ILE A 137 4.53 -16.47 16.27
N CYS A 138 5.53 -15.58 16.23
CA CYS A 138 6.81 -15.80 16.92
C CYS A 138 6.64 -15.91 18.43
N VAL A 139 5.84 -15.03 19.04
CA VAL A 139 5.57 -15.04 20.49
C VAL A 139 4.85 -16.32 20.90
N TYR A 140 3.82 -16.73 20.15
CA TYR A 140 3.13 -17.99 20.43
C TYR A 140 4.05 -19.19 20.25
N PHE A 141 4.89 -19.22 19.21
CA PHE A 141 5.83 -20.31 18.99
C PHE A 141 6.79 -20.46 20.18
N ILE A 142 7.41 -19.36 20.63
CA ILE A 142 8.30 -19.37 21.79
C ILE A 142 7.53 -19.73 23.07
N GLY A 143 6.35 -19.15 23.28
CA GLY A 143 5.52 -19.42 24.45
C GLY A 143 5.07 -20.88 24.55
N ILE A 144 4.73 -21.51 23.42
CA ILE A 144 4.40 -22.93 23.35
C ILE A 144 5.63 -23.78 23.67
N LEU A 145 6.81 -23.47 23.10
CA LEU A 145 8.04 -24.20 23.40
C LEU A 145 8.39 -24.14 24.90
N VAL A 146 8.35 -22.95 25.49
CA VAL A 146 8.62 -22.75 26.93
C VAL A 146 7.55 -23.41 27.80
N GLY A 147 6.27 -23.32 27.40
CA GLY A 147 5.17 -23.98 28.11
C GLY A 147 5.29 -25.50 28.07
N CYS A 148 5.66 -26.07 26.92
CA CYS A 148 5.88 -27.50 26.76
C CYS A 148 7.08 -28.00 27.58
N THR A 149 8.20 -27.25 27.62
CA THR A 149 9.35 -27.64 28.44
C THR A 149 9.03 -27.56 29.93
N MET A 150 8.32 -26.52 30.37
CA MET A 150 7.89 -26.38 31.76
C MET A 150 6.88 -27.47 32.17
N GLY A 151 5.96 -27.85 31.28
CA GLY A 151 5.01 -28.94 31.50
C GLY A 151 5.65 -30.33 31.53
N TYR A 152 6.68 -30.57 30.71
CA TYR A 152 7.40 -31.85 30.68
C TYR A 152 8.37 -32.02 31.86
N PHE A 153 9.09 -30.96 32.23
CA PHE A 153 10.05 -30.96 33.33
C PHE A 153 9.50 -30.38 34.64
N GLY A 154 8.18 -30.49 34.87
CA GLY A 154 7.41 -29.78 35.92
C GLY A 154 7.93 -29.79 37.37
N GLY A 155 9.00 -30.53 37.69
CA GLY A 155 9.75 -30.43 38.96
C GLY A 155 11.18 -29.85 38.87
N VAL A 156 11.85 -29.86 37.71
CA VAL A 156 13.23 -29.32 37.55
C VAL A 156 13.21 -27.82 37.23
N PHE A 157 12.21 -27.37 36.47
CA PHE A 157 12.04 -25.94 36.13
C PHE A 157 11.66 -25.11 37.38
N ASP A 158 10.84 -25.67 38.27
CA ASP A 158 10.46 -25.05 39.55
C ASP A 158 11.69 -24.87 40.45
N LEU A 159 12.62 -25.83 40.47
CA LEU A 159 13.84 -25.78 41.29
C LEU A 159 14.89 -24.75 40.80
N ILE A 160 14.91 -24.43 39.50
CA ILE A 160 15.81 -23.42 38.91
C ILE A 160 15.25 -22.00 39.01
N PHE A 161 13.92 -21.84 39.03
CA PHE A 161 13.28 -20.52 39.10
C PHE A 161 12.80 -20.11 40.50
N GLN A 162 12.52 -21.05 41.41
CA GLN A 162 12.16 -20.73 42.81
C GLN A 162 13.36 -20.55 43.75
N ARG A 163 14.60 -20.80 43.33
CA ARG A 163 15.80 -20.55 44.14
C ARG A 163 16.70 -19.49 43.50
#